data_AF-A0A964GHC1-F1
#
_entry.id   AF-A0A964GHC1-F1
#
_cell.length_a   1.000
_cell.length_b   1.000
_cell.length_c   1.000
_cell.angle_alpha   90.00
_cell.angle_beta   90.00
_cell.angle_gamma   90.00
#
_symmetry.space_group_name_H-M   'P 1'
#
loop_
_entity.id
_entity.type
_entity.pdbx_description
1 polymer ?
#
loop_
_entity_poly.entity_id
_entity_poly.type
_entity_poly.pdbx_seq_one_letter_code
_entity_poly.pdbx_strand_id
1 'polypeptide(L)' 'MCKVTLDEWAHDHFRTPPSSNTLRRWAREGLITPAPVKHGRSYYVESDACYREPEPLPRVPVGSTLVNRIASARYGAQAA' A
#
# COMPACT_ATOMS: atom_id res chain seq x y z
N MET A 1 -25.23 -1.32 -2.23
CA MET A 1 -23.88 -1.91 -2.33
C MET A 1 -23.72 -2.82 -1.11
N CYS A 2 -23.31 -4.06 -1.33
CA CYS A 2 -23.23 -5.05 -0.27
C CYS A 2 -21.84 -5.01 0.34
N LYS A 3 -21.77 -4.82 1.67
CA LYS A 3 -20.51 -4.84 2.41
C LYS A 3 -20.18 -6.27 2.79
N VAL A 4 -18.99 -6.70 2.42
CA VAL A 4 -18.42 -8.01 2.73
C VAL A 4 -17.20 -7.84 3.62
N THR A 5 -16.78 -8.90 4.29
CA THR A 5 -15.53 -8.85 5.08
C THR A 5 -14.32 -8.82 4.15
N LEU A 6 -13.18 -8.32 4.64
CA LEU A 6 -11.92 -8.31 3.87
C LEU A 6 -11.52 -9.71 3.38
N ASP A 7 -11.76 -10.75 4.18
CA ASP A 7 -11.37 -12.12 3.85
C ASP A 7 -12.27 -12.70 2.74
N GLU A 8 -13.59 -12.45 2.80
CA GLU A 8 -14.54 -12.83 1.74
C GLU A 8 -14.22 -12.09 0.43
N TRP A 9 -14.06 -10.77 0.49
CA TRP A 9 -13.66 -9.97 -0.66
C TRP A 9 -12.37 -10.49 -1.31
N ALA A 10 -11.37 -10.85 -0.50
CA ALA A 10 -10.12 -11.38 -1.03
C ALA A 10 -10.29 -12.75 -1.71
N HIS A 11 -11.19 -13.59 -1.21
CA HIS A 11 -11.48 -14.89 -1.81
C HIS A 11 -12.16 -14.75 -3.18
N ASP A 12 -13.02 -13.76 -3.33
CA ASP A 12 -13.72 -13.47 -4.59
C ASP A 12 -12.81 -12.81 -5.63
N HIS A 13 -11.86 -11.97 -5.20
CA HIS A 13 -10.99 -11.19 -6.09
C HIS A 13 -9.67 -11.89 -6.44
N PHE A 14 -9.17 -12.78 -5.60
CA PHE A 14 -7.87 -13.43 -5.79
C PHE A 14 -7.99 -14.95 -5.78
N ARG A 15 -7.42 -15.59 -6.81
CA ARG A 15 -7.30 -17.06 -6.85
C ARG A 15 -6.53 -17.63 -5.64
N THR A 16 -5.51 -16.90 -5.20
CA THR A 16 -4.77 -17.20 -3.97
C THR A 16 -4.81 -15.97 -3.08
N PRO A 17 -5.77 -15.90 -2.13
CA PRO A 17 -5.95 -14.72 -1.32
C PRO A 17 -4.71 -14.45 -0.44
N PRO A 18 -4.32 -13.17 -0.28
CA PRO A 18 -3.28 -12.78 0.67
C PRO A 18 -3.69 -13.14 2.11
N SER A 19 -2.71 -13.18 3.02
CA SER A 19 -3.00 -13.35 4.44
C SER A 19 -3.86 -12.19 4.99
N SER A 20 -4.65 -12.45 6.04
CA SER A 20 -5.46 -11.41 6.71
C SER A 20 -4.63 -10.25 7.27
N ASN A 21 -3.35 -10.48 7.60
CA ASN A 21 -2.43 -9.41 8.00
C ASN A 21 -2.12 -8.48 6.82
N THR A 22 -1.89 -9.04 5.63
CA THR A 22 -1.64 -8.28 4.40
C THR A 22 -2.87 -7.47 4.00
N LEU A 23 -4.06 -8.08 4.03
CA LEU A 23 -5.32 -7.40 3.73
C LEU A 23 -5.58 -6.22 4.68
N ARG A 24 -5.37 -6.44 5.99
CA ARG A 24 -5.46 -5.36 6.99
C ARG A 24 -4.41 -4.27 6.76
N ARG A 25 -3.21 -4.61 6.28
CA ARG A 25 -2.20 -3.63 5.90
C ARG A 25 -2.69 -2.76 4.74
N TRP A 26 -3.23 -3.37 3.69
CA TRP A 26 -3.80 -2.65 2.55
C TRP A 26 -4.93 -1.70 2.96
N ALA A 27 -5.82 -2.14 3.85
CA ALA A 27 -6.88 -1.28 4.39
C ALA A 27 -6.33 -0.08 5.17
N ARG A 28 -5.21 -0.23 5.89
CA ARG A 28 -4.56 0.86 6.65
C ARG A 28 -3.74 1.79 5.76
N GLU A 29 -3.13 1.26 4.72
CA GLU A 29 -2.33 2.00 3.73
C GLU A 29 -3.20 2.70 2.66
N GLY A 30 -4.51 2.46 2.65
CA GLY A 30 -5.42 3.08 1.68
C GLY A 30 -5.31 2.48 0.28
N LEU A 31 -4.88 1.22 0.18
CA LEU A 31 -4.65 0.51 -1.09
C LEU A 31 -5.92 -0.16 -1.64
N ILE A 32 -7.07 0.01 -1.00
CA ILE A 32 -8.36 -0.55 -1.43
C ILE A 32 -9.34 0.60 -1.64
N THR A 33 -10.01 0.63 -2.79
CA THR A 33 -10.98 1.68 -3.17
C THR A 33 -12.28 1.05 -3.67
N PRO A 34 -13.46 1.39 -3.10
CA PRO A 34 -13.69 2.34 -2.01
C PRO A 34 -13.03 1.96 -0.68
N ALA A 35 -12.77 2.95 0.17
CA ALA A 35 -12.03 2.76 1.41
C ALA A 35 -12.75 1.79 2.37
N PRO A 36 -12.07 0.76 2.91
CA PRO A 36 -12.67 -0.16 3.86
C PRO A 36 -13.09 0.53 5.17
N VAL A 37 -14.22 0.10 5.73
CA VAL A 37 -14.74 0.61 7.00
C VAL A 37 -14.46 -0.39 8.12
N LYS A 38 -13.81 0.07 9.19
CA LYS A 38 -13.54 -0.77 10.36
C LYS A 38 -14.77 -0.85 11.27
N HIS A 39 -15.21 -2.06 11.59
CA HIS A 39 -16.27 -2.33 12.57
C HIS A 39 -15.74 -3.31 13.62
N GLY A 40 -15.52 -2.81 14.84
CA GLY A 40 -14.92 -3.57 15.93
C GLY A 40 -13.53 -4.11 15.56
N ARG A 41 -13.41 -5.44 15.48
CA ARG A 41 -12.16 -6.14 15.16
C ARG A 41 -11.99 -6.44 13.67
N SER A 42 -13.01 -6.20 12.85
CA SER A 42 -13.03 -6.57 11.44
C SER A 42 -13.11 -5.34 10.53
N TYR A 43 -12.70 -5.51 9.28
CA TYR A 43 -12.89 -4.52 8.23
C TYR A 43 -13.92 -5.04 7.24
N TYR A 44 -14.75 -4.12 6.77
CA TYR A 44 -15.77 -4.34 5.76
C TYR A 44 -15.44 -3.49 4.54
N VAL A 45 -15.65 -4.06 3.37
CA VAL A 45 -15.38 -3.43 2.08
C VAL A 45 -16.58 -3.67 1.16
N GLU A 46 -16.81 -2.77 0.21
CA GLU A 46 -17.80 -3.02 -0.83
C GLU A 46 -17.33 -4.18 -1.72
N SER A 47 -18.26 -5.03 -2.17
CA SER A 47 -17.95 -6.21 -2.99
C SER A 47 -17.24 -5.86 -4.31
N ASP A 48 -17.47 -4.67 -4.83
CA ASP A 48 -16.89 -4.12 -6.06
C ASP A 48 -15.61 -3.30 -5.83
N ALA A 49 -15.08 -3.29 -4.61
CA ALA A 49 -13.84 -2.58 -4.34
C ALA A 49 -12.65 -3.21 -5.06
N CYS A 50 -11.71 -2.35 -5.47
CA CYS A 50 -10.49 -2.74 -6.17
C CYS A 50 -9.26 -2.49 -5.32
N TYR A 51 -8.29 -3.41 -5.41
CA TYR A 51 -6.93 -3.19 -4.91
C TYR A 51 -6.14 -2.31 -5.89
N ARG A 52 -5.40 -1.33 -5.37
CA ARG A 52 -4.43 -0.53 -6.11
C ARG A 52 -3.04 -0.80 -5.53
N GLU A 53 -2.12 -1.21 -6.38
CA GLU A 53 -0.73 -1.41 -5.97
C GLU A 53 -0.10 -0.07 -5.52
N PRO A 54 0.67 -0.05 -4.43
CA PRO A 54 1.35 1.16 -3.99
C PRO A 54 2.36 1.61 -5.06
N GLU A 55 2.44 2.92 -5.26
CA GLU A 55 3.47 3.50 -6.14
C GLU A 55 4.86 3.09 -5.64
N PRO A 56 5.73 2.54 -6.52
CA PRO A 56 7.07 2.15 -6.13
C PRO A 56 7.81 3.38 -5.61
N LEU A 57 8.45 3.23 -4.44
CA LEU A 57 9.32 4.27 -3.92
C LEU A 57 10.37 4.60 -4.99
N PRO A 58 10.70 5.88 -5.20
CA PRO A 58 11.72 6.27 -6.16
C PRO A 58 13.01 5.51 -5.84
N ARG A 59 13.44 4.66 -6.78
CA ARG A 59 14.66 3.87 -6.60
C ARG A 59 15.82 4.84 -6.50
N VAL A 60 16.54 4.77 -5.38
CA VAL A 60 17.79 5.49 -5.23
C VAL A 60 18.75 5.03 -6.34
N PRO A 61 19.38 5.93 -7.11
CA PRO A 61 20.30 5.54 -8.17
C PRO A 61 21.39 4.63 -7.60
N VAL A 62 21.55 3.46 -8.21
CA VAL A 62 22.61 2.50 -7.90
C VAL A 62 23.95 3.22 -8.12
N GLY A 63 24.71 3.42 -7.04
CA GLY A 63 25.96 4.18 -7.05
C GLY A 63 25.96 5.48 -6.23
N SER A 64 24.79 5.94 -5.75
CA SER A 64 24.77 7.05 -4.78
C SER A 64 25.13 6.54 -3.37
N THR A 65 26.33 6.90 -2.90
CA THR A 65 26.72 6.62 -1.52
C THR A 65 25.80 7.40 -0.56
N LEU A 66 25.63 6.91 0.67
CA LEU A 66 24.92 7.65 1.72
C LEU A 66 25.52 9.06 1.90
N VAL A 67 26.83 9.17 1.76
CA VAL A 67 27.57 10.44 1.84
C VAL A 67 27.12 11.41 0.76
N ASN A 68 27.02 10.98 -0.50
CA ASN A 68 26.55 11.83 -1.60
C ASN A 68 25.11 12.32 -1.36
N ARG A 69 24.24 11.45 -0.81
CA ARG A 69 22.85 11.83 -0.47
C ARG A 69 22.77 12.88 0.64
N ILE A 70 23.57 12.73 1.70
CA ILE A 70 23.64 13.71 2.80
C ILE A 70 24.23 15.03 2.30
N ALA A 71 25.26 14.99 1.45
CA ALA A 71 25.86 16.17 0.86
C ALA A 71 24.86 16.92 -0.04
N SER A 72 24.17 16.25 -0.96
CA SER A 72 23.16 16.88 -1.81
C SER A 72 22.00 17.47 -1.01
N ALA A 73 21.56 16.83 0.07
CA ALA A 73 20.50 17.36 0.93
C ALA A 73 20.95 18.62 1.71
N ARG A 74 22.23 18.73 2.06
CA ARG A 74 22.79 19.87 2.80
C ARG A 74 23.20 21.04 1.91
N TYR A 75 23.72 20.76 0.73
CA TYR A 75 24.39 21.74 -0.12
C TYR A 75 23.70 21.96 -1.48
N GLY A 76 22.66 21.20 -1.82
CA GLY A 76 22.00 21.26 -3.13
C GLY A 76 22.86 20.74 -4.28
N ALA A 77 22.36 20.81 -5.51
CA ALA A 77 23.02 20.28 -6.72
C ALA A 77 24.26 21.08 -7.18
N GLN A 78 24.90 21.84 -6.30
CA GLN A 78 26.02 22.75 -6.61
C GLN A 78 27.41 22.11 -6.52
N ALA A 79 27.51 20.78 -6.49
CA ALA A 79 28.79 20.07 -6.47
C ALA A 79 28.83 19.03 -7.58
N ALA A 80 29.01 19.49 -8.82
CA ALA A 80 29.44 18.70 -9.96
C ALA A 80 30.53 19.50 -10.70
#